data_AF-A0A3D4AWI4-F1
#
_entry.id   AF-A0A3D4AWI4-F1
#
_cell.length_a   1.000
_cell.length_b   1.000
_cell.length_c   1.000
_cell.angle_alpha   90.00
_cell.angle_beta   90.00
_cell.angle_gamma   90.00
#
_symmetry.space_group_name_H-M   'P 1'
#
loop_
_entity.id
_entity.type
_entity.pdbx_description
1 polymer ?
#
loop_
_entity_poly.entity_id
_entity_poly.type
_entity_poly.pdbx_seq_one_letter_code
_entity_poly.pdbx_strand_id
1 'polypeptide(L)'
;MSSALDRALTNDALRDMAGFRAFRDGHTYFERDQVYGLEEIDDTVSAKVLGLYEYHVNLWADGVVMGHACSCPVGQGEDICKHGVAVALT
;
A
#
# COMPACT_ATOMS: atom_id res chain seq x y z
N MET A 1 -1.86 7.13 17.89
CA MET A 1 -3.17 7.69 17.54
C MET A 1 -3.66 6.84 16.39
N SER A 2 -4.83 6.19 16.51
CA SER A 2 -5.33 5.33 15.41
C SER A 2 -5.90 6.24 14.33
N SER A 3 -5.18 6.33 13.21
CA SER A 3 -5.55 7.14 12.04
C SER A 3 -6.80 6.56 11.37
N ALA A 4 -7.42 7.29 10.44
CA ALA A 4 -8.48 6.73 9.61
C ALA A 4 -7.94 5.56 8.76
N LEU A 5 -6.66 5.68 8.37
CA LEU A 5 -5.91 4.67 7.63
C LEU A 5 -5.81 3.33 8.39
N ASP A 6 -5.45 3.36 9.68
CA ASP A 6 -5.36 2.15 10.52
C ASP A 6 -6.68 1.37 10.61
N ARG A 7 -7.81 2.09 10.60
CA ARG A 7 -9.14 1.47 10.67
C ARG A 7 -9.57 0.83 9.36
N ALA A 8 -9.11 1.37 8.24
CA ALA A 8 -9.47 0.89 6.92
C ALA A 8 -8.51 -0.20 6.40
N LEU A 9 -7.26 -0.20 6.85
CA LEU A 9 -6.22 -1.18 6.51
C LEU A 9 -6.27 -2.46 7.36
N THR A 10 -7.40 -3.17 7.33
CA THR A 10 -7.41 -4.55 7.84
C THR A 10 -6.79 -5.51 6.82
N ASN A 11 -6.20 -6.62 7.29
CA ASN A 11 -5.63 -7.65 6.39
C ASN A 11 -6.66 -8.19 5.39
N ASP A 12 -7.91 -8.38 5.82
CA ASP A 12 -8.98 -8.86 4.94
C ASP A 12 -9.34 -7.81 3.89
N ALA A 13 -9.50 -6.54 4.29
CA ALA A 13 -9.75 -5.45 3.33
C ALA A 13 -8.60 -5.31 2.33
N LEU A 14 -7.35 -5.39 2.79
CA LEU A 14 -6.17 -5.31 1.94
C LEU A 14 -6.12 -6.48 0.94
N ARG A 15 -6.49 -7.69 1.38
CA ARG A 15 -6.57 -8.86 0.53
C ARG A 15 -7.69 -8.76 -0.51
N ASP A 16 -8.85 -8.22 -0.14
CA ASP A 16 -9.98 -8.04 -1.05
C ASP A 16 -9.68 -6.99 -2.12
N MET A 17 -9.04 -5.87 -1.74
CA MET A 17 -8.62 -4.83 -2.69
C MET A 17 -7.49 -5.27 -3.64
N ALA A 18 -6.57 -6.12 -3.16
CA ALA A 18 -5.38 -6.52 -3.94
C ALA A 18 -5.61 -7.79 -4.77
N GLY A 19 -6.56 -8.61 -4.35
CA GLY A 19 -6.61 -10.01 -4.74
C GLY A 19 -5.45 -10.84 -4.18
N PHE A 20 -5.63 -12.16 -4.22
CA PHE A 20 -4.72 -13.12 -3.57
C PHE A 20 -3.25 -12.99 -4.01
N ARG A 21 -3.02 -12.77 -5.31
CA ARG A 21 -1.67 -12.75 -5.88
C ARG A 21 -0.88 -11.52 -5.44
N ALA A 22 -1.46 -10.33 -5.56
CA ALA A 22 -0.78 -9.09 -5.19
C ALA A 22 -0.62 -8.99 -3.67
N PHE A 23 -1.61 -9.46 -2.90
CA PHE A 23 -1.51 -9.57 -1.44
C PHE A 23 -0.30 -10.41 -1.00
N ARG A 24 -0.21 -11.65 -1.51
CA ARG A 24 0.92 -12.54 -1.18
C ARG A 24 2.26 -11.96 -1.61
N ASP A 25 2.34 -11.46 -2.84
CA ASP A 25 3.60 -10.91 -3.35
C ASP A 25 3.99 -9.61 -2.59
N GLY A 26 3.02 -8.85 -2.08
CA GLY A 26 3.27 -7.66 -1.24
C GLY A 26 3.90 -8.00 0.11
N HIS A 27 3.42 -9.06 0.78
CA HIS A 27 4.08 -9.59 1.98
C HIS A 27 5.55 -9.90 1.74
N THR A 28 5.90 -10.51 0.61
CA THR A 28 7.30 -10.80 0.27
C THR A 28 8.16 -9.54 0.15
N TYR A 29 7.61 -8.41 -0.33
CA TYR A 29 8.35 -7.15 -0.43
C TYR A 29 8.53 -6.49 0.95
N PHE A 30 7.50 -6.56 1.78
CA PHE A 30 7.55 -6.13 3.18
C PHE A 30 8.60 -6.93 3.97
N GLU A 31 8.55 -8.26 3.91
CA GLU A 31 9.49 -9.16 4.59
C GLU A 31 10.96 -9.00 4.14
N ARG A 32 11.19 -8.39 2.97
CA ARG A 32 12.53 -8.15 2.40
C ARG A 32 13.02 -6.72 2.63
N ASP A 33 12.36 -5.94 3.47
CA ASP A 33 12.69 -4.54 3.75
C ASP A 33 12.83 -3.69 2.48
N GLN A 34 11.96 -3.93 1.49
CA GLN A 34 11.99 -3.20 0.21
C GLN A 34 11.20 -1.89 0.23
N VAL A 35 10.62 -1.53 1.38
CA VAL A 35 9.87 -0.28 1.62
C VAL A 35 10.76 0.71 2.36
N TYR A 36 10.84 1.94 1.88
CA TYR A 36 11.71 2.98 2.45
C TYR A 36 11.14 4.38 2.25
N GLY A 37 11.64 5.33 3.05
CA GLY A 37 11.19 6.72 3.00
C GLY A 37 9.71 6.88 3.33
N LEU A 38 9.23 6.13 4.34
CA LEU A 38 7.85 6.23 4.81
C LEU A 38 7.61 7.59 5.46
N GLU A 39 6.60 8.29 4.98
CA GLU A 39 6.14 9.59 5.47
C GLU A 39 4.63 9.52 5.68
N GLU A 40 4.15 9.93 6.85
CA GLU A 40 2.72 10.00 7.19
C GLU A 40 2.33 11.47 7.43
N ILE A 41 1.38 11.97 6.64
CA ILE A 41 0.87 13.35 6.71
C ILE A 41 -0.64 13.31 6.46
N ASP A 42 -1.44 13.87 7.37
CA ASP A 42 -2.89 14.07 7.20
C ASP A 42 -3.63 12.85 6.62
N ASP A 43 -3.55 11.70 7.32
CA ASP A 43 -4.17 10.41 6.93
C ASP A 43 -3.70 9.85 5.57
N THR A 44 -2.56 10.34 5.06
CA THR A 44 -1.88 9.83 3.86
C THR A 44 -0.51 9.27 4.25
N VAL A 45 -0.25 8.03 3.86
CA VAL A 45 1.08 7.40 3.91
C VAL A 45 1.69 7.41 2.52
N SER A 46 2.89 7.97 2.40
CA SER A 46 3.71 7.96 1.19
C SER A 46 4.98 7.15 1.45
N ALA A 47 5.37 6.31 0.50
CA ALA A 47 6.59 5.53 0.59
C ALA A 47 7.15 5.20 -0.79
N LYS A 48 8.39 4.73 -0.79
CA LYS A 48 9.08 4.19 -1.96
C LYS A 48 9.26 2.69 -1.80
N VAL A 49 9.12 1.95 -2.90
CA VAL A 49 9.27 0.50 -2.93
C VAL A 49 10.24 0.09 -4.03
N LEU A 50 11.28 -0.67 -3.67
CA LEU A 50 12.32 -1.12 -4.60
C LEU A 50 11.90 -2.46 -5.21
N GLY A 51 11.43 -2.43 -6.45
CA GLY A 51 11.22 -3.61 -7.29
C GLY A 51 12.31 -3.73 -8.35
N LEU A 52 11.89 -3.94 -9.61
CA LEU A 52 12.79 -3.77 -10.76
C LEU A 52 13.28 -2.32 -10.89
N TYR A 53 12.44 -1.37 -10.47
CA TYR A 53 12.71 0.05 -10.36
C TYR A 53 12.16 0.54 -9.00
N GLU A 54 12.49 1.78 -8.64
CA GLU A 54 11.83 2.47 -7.54
C GLU A 54 10.40 2.87 -7.96
N TYR A 55 9.42 2.51 -7.14
CA TYR A 55 8.04 2.90 -7.30
C TYR A 55 7.58 3.76 -6.14
N HIS A 56 6.87 4.84 -6.44
CA HIS A 56 6.25 5.70 -5.44
C HIS A 56 4.85 5.18 -5.15
N VAL A 57 4.50 5.12 -3.87
CA VAL A 57 3.22 4.60 -3.39
C VAL A 57 2.62 5.62 -2.43
N ASN A 58 1.36 5.95 -2.64
CA ASN A 58 0.56 6.74 -1.72
C ASN A 58 -0.68 5.93 -1.34
N LEU A 59 -0.97 5.85 -0.05
CA LEU A 59 -2.20 5.30 0.53
C LEU A 59 -2.85 6.40 1.33
N TRP A 60 -4.16 6.58 1.20
CA TRP A 60 -4.88 7.58 1.98
C TRP A 60 -6.25 7.08 2.37
N ALA A 61 -6.77 7.60 3.48
CA ALA A 61 -8.14 7.37 3.90
C ALA A 61 -8.96 8.66 3.72
N ASP A 62 -10.12 8.53 3.08
CA ASP A 62 -11.17 9.55 3.07
C ASP A 62 -12.41 8.97 3.77
N GLY A 63 -12.47 9.22 5.09
CA GLY A 63 -13.50 8.65 5.96
C GLY A 63 -13.38 7.12 6.06
N VAL A 64 -14.26 6.40 5.34
CA VAL A 64 -14.27 4.92 5.29
C VAL A 64 -13.72 4.37 3.97
N VAL A 65 -13.38 5.24 3.03
CA VAL A 65 -12.87 4.86 1.72
C VAL A 65 -11.36 4.92 1.74
N MET A 66 -10.74 3.83 1.30
CA MET A 66 -9.30 3.78 1.04
C MET A 66 -9.02 4.14 -0.41
N GLY A 67 -8.11 5.07 -0.61
CA GLY A 67 -7.52 5.35 -1.91
C GLY A 67 -6.09 4.83 -1.98
N HIS A 68 -5.66 4.52 -3.20
CA HIS A 68 -4.28 4.12 -3.47
C HIS A 68 -3.81 4.74 -4.78
N ALA A 69 -2.52 5.01 -4.85
CA ALA A 69 -1.83 5.34 -6.09
C ALA A 69 -0.43 4.73 -6.05
N CYS A 70 -0.03 4.03 -7.11
CA CYS A 70 1.34 3.59 -7.24
C CYS A 70 1.85 3.83 -8.66
N SER A 71 3.08 4.32 -8.81
CA SER A 71 3.68 4.60 -10.12
C SER A 71 3.96 3.35 -10.98
N CYS A 72 3.65 2.14 -10.49
CA CYS A 72 3.78 0.91 -11.27
C CYS A 72 2.56 0.69 -12.19
N PRO A 73 2.71 -0.06 -13.32
CA PRO A 73 1.61 -0.25 -14.28
C PRO A 73 0.32 -0.82 -13.70
N VAL A 74 0.43 -1.68 -12.67
CA VAL A 74 -0.74 -2.28 -12.00
C VAL A 74 -1.46 -1.28 -11.12
N GLY A 75 -0.71 -0.47 -10.37
CA GLY A 75 -1.26 0.51 -9.42
C GLY A 75 -1.77 1.80 -10.06
N GLN A 76 -1.87 1.84 -11.39
CA GLN A 76 -2.61 2.85 -12.15
C GLN A 76 -4.06 2.41 -12.43
N GLY A 77 -4.41 1.17 -12.09
CA GLY A 77 -5.77 0.65 -12.18
C GLY A 77 -6.56 0.84 -10.88
N GLU A 78 -7.71 0.17 -10.81
CA GLU A 78 -8.61 0.23 -9.65
C GLU A 78 -8.09 -0.62 -8.47
N ASP A 79 -7.36 -1.70 -8.75
CA ASP A 79 -6.86 -2.63 -7.73
C ASP A 79 -5.54 -2.17 -7.12
N ILE A 80 -5.37 -2.40 -5.81
CA ILE A 80 -4.11 -2.11 -5.15
C ILE A 80 -3.03 -3.12 -5.60
N CYS A 81 -1.89 -2.59 -6.02
CA CYS A 81 -0.77 -3.43 -6.43
C CYS A 81 -0.01 -3.98 -5.20
N LYS A 82 0.87 -4.96 -5.44
CA LYS A 82 1.74 -5.53 -4.39
C LYS A 82 2.61 -4.50 -3.66
N HIS A 83 3.00 -3.39 -4.31
CA HIS A 83 3.77 -2.34 -3.66
C HIS A 83 2.89 -1.57 -2.66
N GLY A 84 1.63 -1.30 -3.02
CA GLY A 84 0.63 -0.74 -2.10
C GLY A 84 0.40 -1.63 -0.89
N VAL A 85 0.29 -2.94 -1.11
CA VAL A 85 0.20 -3.93 -0.03
C VAL A 85 1.44 -3.88 0.87
N ALA A 86 2.65 -3.86 0.31
CA ALA A 86 3.88 -3.82 1.10
C ALA A 86 3.96 -2.57 2.00
N VAL A 87 3.55 -1.42 1.48
CA VAL A 87 3.49 -0.16 2.25
C VAL A 87 2.42 -0.23 3.34
N ALA A 88 1.25 -0.78 3.04
CA ALA A 88 0.18 -0.96 4.04
C ALA A 88 0.55 -1.88 5.21
N LEU A 89 1.56 -2.73 5.04
CA LEU A 89 2.07 -3.63 6.08
C LEU A 89 3.21 -3.04 6.90
N THR A 90 3.74 -1.88 6.51
CA THR A 90 4.87 -1.19 7.17
C THR A 90 4.37 -0.30 8.30
#